data_AF-A0A1F6PYF1-F1
#
_entry.id   AF-A0A1F6PYF1-F1
#
_cell.length_a   1.000
_cell.length_b   1.000
_cell.length_c   1.000
_cell.angle_alpha   90.00
_cell.angle_beta   90.00
_cell.angle_gamma   90.00
#
_symmetry.space_group_name_H-M   'P 1'
#
loop_
_entity.id
_entity.type
_entity.pdbx_description
1 polymer ?
#
loop_
_entity_poly.entity_id
_entity_poly.type
_entity_poly.pdbx_seq_one_letter_code
_entity_poly.pdbx_strand_id
1 'polypeptide(L)' 'MGKCKRRSLLRARSDVFSTQLTRTDALNVVMQEMAKNPASIPAKKMIGLFGLTAEELSESGMTYEVLRSLDGILT' A
#
# COMPACT_ATOMS: atom_id res chain seq x y z
N MET A 1 5.94 -41.55 6.36
CA MET A 1 5.46 -40.52 5.41
C MET A 1 4.84 -39.34 6.16
N GLY A 2 5.63 -38.44 6.77
CA GLY A 2 5.06 -37.44 7.69
C GLY A 2 5.86 -36.16 7.93
N LYS A 3 6.64 -35.68 6.95
CA LYS A 3 7.52 -34.51 7.14
C LYS A 3 7.20 -33.30 6.23
N CYS A 4 6.23 -33.40 5.32
CA CYS A 4 6.06 -32.37 4.27
C CYS A 4 5.09 -31.22 4.58
N LYS A 5 4.24 -31.28 5.62
CA LYS A 5 3.10 -30.33 5.73
C LYS A 5 3.29 -29.15 6.69
N ARG A 6 4.32 -29.15 7.55
CA ARG A 6 4.55 -28.05 8.51
C ARG A 6 5.25 -26.82 7.93
N ARG A 7 5.93 -26.95 6.78
CA ARG A 7 6.82 -25.90 6.24
C ARG A 7 6.09 -24.82 5.43
N SER A 8 4.90 -25.11 4.89
CA SER A 8 4.11 -24.15 4.12
C SER A 8 3.32 -23.17 5.00
N LEU A 9 2.77 -23.62 6.14
CA LEU A 9 2.05 -22.76 7.08
C LEU A 9 2.96 -21.71 7.75
N LEU A 10 4.21 -22.07 8.06
CA LEU A 10 5.19 -21.12 8.62
C LEU A 10 5.61 -20.03 7.63
N ARG A 11 5.58 -20.31 6.31
CA ARG A 11 5.85 -19.30 5.27
C ARG A 11 4.66 -18.40 4.97
N ALA A 12 3.43 -18.89 5.16
CA ALA A 12 2.21 -18.07 5.10
C ALA A 12 2.13 -17.07 6.27
N ARG A 13 2.88 -17.34 7.34
CA ARG A 13 3.12 -16.45 8.48
C ARG A 13 4.25 -15.45 8.25
N SER A 14 4.68 -15.23 7.00
CA SER A 14 5.58 -14.11 6.73
C SER A 14 4.82 -12.82 7.04
N ASP A 15 5.23 -12.19 8.14
CA ASP A 15 4.63 -11.13 8.93
C ASP A 15 4.36 -9.79 8.22
N VAL A 16 4.30 -9.78 6.89
CA VAL A 16 4.06 -8.54 6.13
C VAL A 16 2.57 -8.16 6.18
N PHE A 17 1.67 -9.15 6.28
CA PHE A 17 0.23 -8.93 6.39
C PHE A 17 -0.32 -9.05 7.83
N SER A 18 0.55 -9.24 8.84
CA SER A 18 0.17 -9.25 10.27
C SER A 18 0.17 -7.87 10.91
N THR A 19 0.44 -6.82 10.13
CA THR A 19 0.46 -5.45 10.62
C THR A 19 -0.96 -4.91 10.72
N GLN A 20 -1.30 -4.40 11.89
CA GLN A 20 -2.49 -3.59 12.16
C GLN A 20 -2.38 -2.26 11.42
N LEU A 21 -2.30 -2.32 10.10
CA LEU A 21 -2.03 -1.17 9.26
C LEU A 21 -3.33 -0.38 9.18
N THR A 22 -3.39 0.70 9.95
CA THR A 22 -4.55 1.59 9.96
C THR A 22 -4.60 2.37 8.64
N ARG A 23 -5.78 2.92 8.31
CA ARG A 23 -5.93 3.75 7.11
C ARG A 23 -4.97 4.94 7.10
N THR A 24 -4.71 5.52 8.28
CA THR A 24 -3.74 6.62 8.46
C THR A 24 -2.29 6.17 8.23
N ASP A 25 -1.93 4.97 8.68
CA ASP A 25 -0.60 4.42 8.42
C ASP A 25 -0.40 4.13 6.93
N ALA A 26 -1.44 3.63 6.25
CA ALA A 26 -1.41 3.40 4.82
C ALA A 26 -1.18 4.70 4.04
N LEU A 27 -1.88 5.79 4.40
CA LEU A 27 -1.68 7.11 3.83
C LEU A 27 -0.23 7.60 4.02
N ASN A 28 0.31 7.49 5.23
CA ASN A 28 1.68 7.91 5.53
C ASN A 28 2.72 7.13 4.72
N VAL A 29 2.55 5.81 4.58
CA VAL A 29 3.43 4.95 3.79
C VAL A 29 3.36 5.32 2.30
N VAL A 30 2.15 5.51 1.77
CA VAL A 30 1.95 5.94 0.38
C VAL A 30 2.63 7.27 0.13
N MET A 31 2.45 8.26 1.01
CA MET A 31 3.08 9.58 0.90
C MET A 31 4.61 9.49 0.87
N GLN A 32 5.21 8.71 1.78
CA GLN A 32 6.67 8.54 1.82
C GLN A 32 7.21 7.82 0.58
N GLU A 33 6.51 6.80 0.09
CA GLU A 33 6.91 6.05 -1.10
C GLU A 33 6.79 6.88 -2.36
N MET A 34 5.69 7.62 -2.51
CA MET A 34 5.45 8.48 -3.68
C MET A 34 6.41 9.68 -3.71
N ALA A 35 6.80 10.22 -2.55
CA ALA A 35 7.82 11.27 -2.46
C ALA A 35 9.20 10.80 -2.94
N LYS A 36 9.55 9.53 -2.70
CA LYS A 36 10.81 8.95 -3.17
C LYS A 36 10.74 8.54 -4.64
N ASN A 37 9.65 7.92 -5.05
CA ASN A 37 9.42 7.46 -6.40
C ASN A 37 7.93 7.56 -6.77
N PRO A 38 7.53 8.54 -7.60
CA PRO A 38 6.13 8.73 -7.98
C PRO A 38 5.55 7.58 -8.81
N ALA A 39 6.39 6.68 -9.34
CA ALA A 39 5.97 5.48 -10.06
C ALA A 39 5.97 4.20 -9.20
N SER A 40 6.07 4.33 -7.86
CA SER A 40 6.16 3.19 -6.95
C SER A 40 4.95 2.24 -7.08
N ILE A 41 5.19 1.04 -7.62
CA ILE A 41 4.21 -0.06 -7.73
C ILE A 41 3.62 -0.44 -6.35
N PRO A 42 4.40 -0.57 -5.26
CA PRO A 42 3.82 -0.90 -3.96
C PRO A 42 2.90 0.20 -3.43
N ALA A 43 3.21 1.48 -3.64
CA ALA A 43 2.32 2.58 -3.26
C ALA A 43 0.99 2.52 -4.01
N LYS A 44 1.02 2.32 -5.33
CA LYS A 44 -0.19 2.13 -6.16
C LYS A 44 -1.05 0.95 -5.71
N LYS A 45 -0.40 -0.15 -5.32
CA LYS A 45 -1.10 -1.32 -4.77
C LYS A 45 -1.73 -1.03 -3.42
N MET A 46 -1.06 -0.27 -2.55
CA MET A 46 -1.61 0.16 -1.26
C MET A 46 -2.83 1.07 -1.44
N ILE A 47 -2.77 2.03 -2.37
CA ILE A 47 -3.91 2.90 -2.72
C ILE A 47 -5.13 2.05 -3.09
N GLY A 48 -4.96 1.08 -4.00
CA GLY A 48 -6.05 0.19 -4.42
C GLY A 48 -6.55 -0.77 -3.32
N LEU A 49 -5.66 -1.25 -2.45
CA LEU A 49 -6.03 -2.15 -1.34
C LEU A 49 -6.85 -1.44 -0.25
N PHE A 50 -6.50 -0.19 0.06
CA PHE A 50 -7.19 0.61 1.08
C PHE A 50 -8.34 1.45 0.50
N GLY A 51 -8.47 1.53 -0.83
CA GLY A 51 -9.46 2.38 -1.50
C GLY A 51 -9.29 3.84 -1.08
N LEU A 52 -8.06 4.34 -1.14
CA LEU A 52 -7.75 5.72 -0.77
C LEU A 52 -8.27 6.65 -1.87
N THR A 53 -8.98 7.70 -1.49
CA THR A 53 -9.54 8.66 -2.44
C THR A 53 -8.52 9.75 -2.78
N ALA A 54 -8.73 10.42 -3.92
CA ALA A 54 -7.94 11.58 -4.30
C ALA A 54 -8.00 12.70 -3.25
N GLU A 55 -9.14 12.87 -2.60
CA GLU A 55 -9.37 13.87 -1.55
C GLU A 55 -8.46 13.63 -0.34
N GLU A 56 -8.44 12.41 0.22
CA GLU A 56 -7.59 12.03 1.37
C GLU A 56 -6.09 12.21 1.06
N LEU A 57 -5.68 11.88 -0.16
CA LEU A 57 -4.32 12.07 -0.61
C LEU A 57 -3.98 13.56 -0.80
N SER A 58 -4.94 14.38 -1.23
CA SER A 58 -4.75 15.84 -1.31
C SER A 58 -4.64 16.48 0.07
N GLU A 59 -5.47 16.04 1.02
CA GLU A 59 -5.46 16.53 2.41
C GLU A 59 -4.15 16.20 3.12
N SER A 60 -3.57 15.05 2.81
CA SER A 60 -2.24 14.67 3.32
C SER A 60 -1.08 15.44 2.69
N GLY A 61 -1.33 16.30 1.70
CA GLY A 61 -0.35 17.21 1.10
C GLY A 61 0.33 16.67 -0.17
N MET A 62 -0.28 15.71 -0.85
CA MET A 62 0.26 15.19 -2.12
C MET A 62 0.13 16.23 -3.23
N THR A 63 1.16 16.36 -4.07
CA THR A 63 1.14 17.34 -5.17
C THR A 63 0.13 16.94 -6.24
N TYR A 64 -0.50 17.94 -6.85
CA TYR A 64 -1.52 17.74 -7.88
C TYR A 64 -0.99 16.92 -9.09
N GLU A 65 0.27 17.11 -9.47
CA GLU A 65 0.90 16.36 -10.56
C GLU A 65 0.95 14.86 -10.28
N VAL A 66 1.26 14.49 -9.03
CA VAL A 66 1.31 13.10 -8.60
C VAL A 66 -0.10 12.52 -8.54
N LEU A 67 -1.08 13.26 -8.02
CA LEU A 67 -2.50 12.87 -8.04
C LEU A 67 -2.99 12.61 -9.46
N ARG A 68 -2.69 13.50 -10.41
CA ARG A 68 -3.08 13.35 -11.81
C ARG A 68 -2.42 12.15 -12.48
N SER A 69 -1.20 11.78 -12.06
CA SER A 69 -0.56 10.55 -12.53
C SER A 69 -1.23 9.26 -12.03
N LEU A 70 -2.10 9.39 -11.03
CA LEU A 70 -2.86 8.30 -10.39
C LEU A 70 -4.34 8.26 -10.81
N ASP A 71 -4.81 9.16 -11.68
CA ASP A 71 -6.22 9.24 -12.14
C ASP A 71 -6.77 7.91 -12.72
N GLY A 72 -5.90 6.99 -13.17
CA GLY A 72 -6.31 5.67 -13.65
C GLY A 72 -6.41 4.58 -12.57
N ILE A 73 -6.02 4.88 -11.33
CA ILE A 73 -5.93 3.93 -10.20
C ILE A 73 -6.81 4.40 -9.04
N LEU A 74 -6.99 5.71 -8.89
CA LEU A 74 -7.89 6.30 -7.92
C LEU A 74 -9.34 5.99 -8.32
N THR A 75 -10.08 5.42 -7.38
CA THR A 75 -11.51 5.10 -7.51
C THR A 75 -12.38 6.17 -6.90
#